data_AF-A0A6I2U8Q0-F1
#
_entry.id   AF-A0A6I2U8Q0-F1
#
_cell.length_a   1.000
_cell.length_b   1.000
_cell.length_c   1.000
_cell.angle_alpha   90.00
_cell.angle_beta   90.00
_cell.angle_gamma   90.00
#
_symmetry.space_group_name_H-M   'P 1'
#
loop_
_entity.id
_entity.type
_entity.pdbx_description
1 polymer ?
#
loop_
_entity_poly.entity_id
_entity_poly.type
_entity_poly.pdbx_seq_one_letter_code
_entity_poly.pdbx_strand_id
1 'polypeptide(L)'
;MRCLAMVKLTNNLKELSTREGESFSIYGYGKMGKYLELYLRAHNIEIRNIIDTNPQTNTKTIDEVIEDKEHNFVVPVYNDEAKNNITDALIKHGYGNINVLTNKCLNQLDQITNKKLRFQTHLVEHCNLKCRGCYHFSSLAEAEFLSLEEYEKDVRRLSELFDGKMEEILLLGGEPLLHPLCEEFLYVTRKYFKVGKLKVLSNGTLLLGKTEKFFKAFNECSAELWITKYPISFDYDKAEEHAKSYGVDIKYFNREPVRTLGHQPLDLEGKQDFKQNYYNCYRANECVDLKHGKLYSCIIPAEIAPFVKYFKMDNPVKDTDGVDIYAVKDYEDLLERLYMPMEFCRFCNRNDVAIFGRIPWQRSMFDIKEWTL
;
A
#
# COMPACT_ATOMS: atom_id res chain seq x y z
N MET A 1 0.52 0.73 21.03
CA MET A 1 0.73 1.73 19.97
C MET A 1 2.15 1.68 19.43
N ARG A 2 2.53 0.53 18.87
CA ARG A 2 3.81 0.25 18.24
C ARG A 2 3.60 -0.64 17.02
N CYS A 3 3.82 -0.08 15.82
CA CYS A 3 3.99 -0.87 14.60
C CYS A 3 5.09 -1.92 14.81
N LEU A 4 4.89 -3.20 14.45
CA LEU A 4 5.90 -4.24 14.73
C LEU A 4 7.25 -3.98 14.03
N ALA A 5 7.29 -3.22 12.93
CA ALA A 5 8.54 -2.79 12.31
C ALA A 5 9.30 -1.77 13.17
N MET A 6 8.58 -0.83 13.79
CA MET A 6 9.12 0.08 14.79
C MET A 6 9.42 -0.64 16.12
N VAL A 7 8.66 -1.67 16.49
CA VAL A 7 9.01 -2.59 17.61
C VAL A 7 10.28 -3.34 17.28
N LYS A 8 10.46 -3.86 16.07
CA LYS A 8 11.67 -4.58 15.65
C LYS A 8 12.88 -3.65 15.63
N LEU A 9 12.74 -2.43 15.09
CA LEU A 9 13.76 -1.39 15.22
C LEU A 9 14.06 -1.11 16.69
N THR A 10 13.04 -0.87 17.52
CA THR A 10 13.22 -0.62 18.95
C THR A 10 13.89 -1.78 19.65
N ASN A 11 13.51 -3.02 19.36
CA ASN A 11 14.06 -4.21 19.98
C ASN A 11 15.51 -4.40 19.57
N ASN A 12 15.84 -4.25 18.29
CA ASN A 12 17.22 -4.25 17.80
C ASN A 12 18.05 -3.16 18.49
N LEU A 13 17.54 -1.93 18.57
CA LEU A 13 18.21 -0.82 19.25
C LEU A 13 18.30 -1.06 20.77
N LYS A 14 17.32 -1.74 21.38
CA LYS A 14 17.33 -2.11 22.79
C LYS A 14 18.38 -3.16 23.10
N GLU A 15 18.46 -4.21 22.28
CA GLU A 15 19.49 -5.24 22.35
C GLU A 15 20.89 -4.62 22.27
N LEU A 16 21.07 -3.64 21.37
CA LEU A 16 22.30 -2.85 21.28
C LEU A 16 22.53 -1.98 22.54
N SER A 17 21.50 -1.27 23.03
CA SER A 17 21.55 -0.39 24.21
C SER A 17 21.74 -1.10 25.56
N THR A 18 21.67 -2.44 25.60
CA THR A 18 21.87 -3.21 26.86
C THR A 18 23.31 -3.23 27.34
N ARG A 19 24.25 -2.71 26.54
CA ARG A 19 25.62 -2.40 26.97
C ARG A 19 25.58 -1.06 27.71
N GLU A 20 25.90 -1.08 29.01
CA GLU A 20 25.88 0.12 29.86
C GLU A 20 26.58 1.31 29.18
N GLY A 21 25.84 2.40 28.94
CA GLY A 21 26.36 3.66 28.40
C GLY A 21 26.23 3.89 26.89
N GLU A 22 25.56 3.00 26.14
CA GLU A 22 25.35 3.21 24.69
C GLU A 22 24.14 4.11 24.37
N SER A 23 24.40 5.29 23.79
CA SER A 23 23.40 6.23 23.26
C SER A 23 23.32 6.19 21.72
N PHE A 24 22.23 6.68 21.14
CA PHE A 24 22.07 6.78 19.69
C PHE A 24 22.03 8.22 19.19
N SER A 25 22.55 8.40 17.98
CA SER A 25 22.39 9.60 17.17
C SER A 25 21.37 9.40 16.06
N ILE A 26 20.55 10.42 15.78
CA ILE A 26 19.67 10.45 14.61
C ILE A 26 20.27 11.36 13.54
N TYR A 27 20.52 10.85 12.34
CA TYR A 27 21.03 11.65 11.22
C TYR A 27 19.89 12.06 10.27
N GLY A 28 19.50 13.34 10.30
CA GLY A 28 18.48 14.00 9.48
C GLY A 28 17.34 14.59 10.33
N TYR A 29 17.34 15.90 10.56
CA TYR A 29 16.33 16.59 11.38
C TYR A 29 15.21 17.21 10.53
N GLY A 30 14.41 16.33 9.94
CA GLY A 30 13.12 16.67 9.36
C GLY A 30 11.94 16.26 10.27
N LYS A 31 10.70 16.41 9.76
CA LYS A 31 9.48 15.95 10.45
C LYS A 31 9.58 14.48 10.90
N MET A 32 10.22 13.64 10.09
CA MET A 32 10.45 12.21 10.39
C MET A 32 11.49 11.98 11.48
N GLY A 33 12.61 12.70 11.45
CA GLY A 33 13.64 12.62 12.51
C GLY A 33 13.06 13.01 13.87
N LYS A 34 12.26 14.07 13.92
CA LYS A 34 11.55 14.50 15.14
C LYS A 34 10.56 13.45 15.66
N TYR A 35 9.78 12.81 14.77
CA TYR A 35 8.87 11.76 15.21
C TYR A 35 9.61 10.50 15.68
N LEU A 36 10.65 10.11 14.95
CA LEU A 36 11.52 9.00 15.34
C LEU A 36 12.16 9.25 16.71
N GLU A 37 12.64 10.47 16.97
CA GLU A 37 13.14 10.88 18.28
C GLU A 37 12.08 10.70 19.37
N LEU A 38 10.89 11.30 19.20
CA LEU A 38 9.78 11.18 20.15
C LEU A 38 9.41 9.72 20.41
N TYR A 39 9.36 8.91 19.34
CA TYR A 39 9.07 7.50 19.41
C TYR A 39 10.15 6.75 20.20
N LEU A 40 11.44 6.89 19.87
CA LEU A 40 12.53 6.20 20.56
C LEU A 40 12.63 6.61 22.04
N ARG A 41 12.49 7.90 22.35
CA ARG A 41 12.45 8.41 23.73
C ARG A 41 11.29 7.81 24.54
N ALA A 42 10.10 7.72 23.95
CA ALA A 42 8.94 7.07 24.58
C ALA A 42 9.15 5.55 24.84
N HIS A 43 10.21 4.96 24.28
CA HIS A 43 10.58 3.56 24.45
C HIS A 43 11.81 3.36 25.36
N ASN A 44 12.23 4.41 26.07
CA ASN A 44 13.43 4.44 26.92
C ASN A 44 14.72 4.15 26.14
N ILE A 45 14.80 4.57 24.88
CA ILE A 45 16.05 4.59 24.11
C ILE A 45 16.61 6.01 24.22
N GLU A 46 17.83 6.13 24.73
CA GLU A 46 18.51 7.42 24.88
C GLU A 46 19.00 7.93 23.52
N ILE A 47 18.52 9.11 23.15
CA ILE A 47 18.99 9.86 21.97
C ILE A 47 19.91 10.98 22.45
N ARG A 48 21.19 10.89 22.10
CA ARG A 48 22.24 11.82 22.55
C ARG A 48 22.42 12.99 21.60
N ASN A 49 22.47 12.75 20.29
CA ASN A 49 22.51 13.83 19.31
C ASN A 49 21.48 13.67 18.20
N ILE A 50 21.10 14.82 17.64
CA ILE A 50 20.36 14.92 16.40
C ILE A 50 21.26 15.67 15.42
N ILE A 51 21.53 15.07 14.28
CA ILE A 51 22.49 15.54 13.29
C ILE A 51 21.74 16.02 12.06
N ASP A 52 22.09 17.17 11.52
CA ASP A 52 21.55 17.65 10.25
C ASP A 52 22.68 18.21 9.37
N THR A 53 22.51 18.10 8.05
CA THR A 53 23.42 18.74 7.08
C THR A 53 23.25 20.26 7.08
N ASN A 54 22.08 20.77 7.49
CA ASN A 54 21.82 22.19 7.71
C ASN A 54 21.34 22.40 9.15
N PRO A 55 22.25 22.65 10.10
CA PRO A 55 21.90 22.69 11.52
C PRO A 55 20.86 23.77 11.85
N GLN A 56 19.79 23.38 12.55
CA GLN A 56 18.88 24.28 13.26
C GLN A 56 19.29 24.41 14.74
N THR A 57 18.56 25.22 15.51
CA THR A 57 18.86 25.60 16.90
C THR A 57 19.11 24.43 17.88
N ASN A 58 18.71 23.20 17.52
CA ASN A 58 18.80 21.99 18.36
C ASN A 58 19.48 20.80 17.67
N THR A 59 20.27 21.02 16.61
CA THR A 59 20.96 19.95 15.87
C THR A 59 22.44 20.23 15.75
N LYS A 60 23.25 19.18 15.68
CA LYS A 60 24.69 19.24 15.43
C LYS A 60 25.01 18.89 13.97
N THR A 61 26.17 19.31 13.50
CA THR A 61 26.80 18.79 12.28
C THR A 61 27.42 17.42 12.54
N ILE A 62 27.77 16.71 11.45
CA ILE A 62 28.48 15.42 11.58
C ILE A 62 29.85 15.59 12.24
N ASP A 63 30.56 16.68 11.95
CA ASP A 63 31.88 16.98 12.48
C ASP A 63 31.85 17.21 14.00
N GLU A 64 30.84 17.92 14.51
CA GLU A 64 30.63 18.14 15.96
C GLU A 64 30.31 16.85 16.72
N VAL A 65 29.74 15.83 16.07
CA VAL A 65 29.48 14.53 16.70
C VAL A 65 30.69 13.60 16.60
N ILE A 66 31.56 13.80 15.61
CA ILE A 66 32.82 13.04 15.46
C ILE A 66 33.76 13.24 16.66
N GLU A 67 33.79 14.43 17.25
CA GLU A 67 34.58 14.71 18.45
C GLU A 67 34.05 13.99 19.71
N ASP A 68 32.75 13.65 19.72
CA ASP A 68 32.03 13.03 20.85
C ASP A 68 32.18 11.48 20.92
N LYS A 69 32.90 10.87 19.95
CA LYS A 69 33.18 9.42 19.83
C LYS A 69 31.91 8.54 19.94
N GLU A 70 30.85 8.87 19.21
CA GLU A 70 29.56 8.16 19.29
C GLU A 70 29.46 6.98 18.30
N HIS A 71 29.09 5.77 18.72
CA HIS A 71 29.29 4.58 17.88
C HIS A 71 28.03 4.06 17.16
N ASN A 72 26.84 4.59 17.49
CA ASN A 72 25.56 4.06 17.02
C ASN A 72 24.70 5.14 16.35
N PHE A 73 24.33 4.92 15.09
CA PHE A 73 23.53 5.87 14.30
C PHE A 73 22.23 5.24 13.80
N VAL A 74 21.16 6.05 13.78
CA VAL A 74 19.92 5.75 13.09
C VAL A 74 19.71 6.75 11.96
N VAL A 75 19.57 6.25 10.74
CA VAL A 75 19.49 7.08 9.52
C VAL A 75 18.10 6.91 8.86
N PRO A 76 17.15 7.84 9.08
CA PRO A 76 15.82 7.79 8.50
C PRO A 76 15.72 8.46 7.11
N VAL A 77 16.39 7.92 6.08
CA VAL A 77 16.51 8.58 4.76
C VAL A 77 15.92 7.73 3.63
N TYR A 78 15.07 8.34 2.79
CA TYR A 78 14.38 7.68 1.66
C TYR A 78 15.25 7.47 0.42
N ASN A 79 16.24 8.33 0.21
CA ASN A 79 17.06 8.36 -1.01
C ASN A 79 18.26 7.43 -0.85
N ASP A 80 18.43 6.46 -1.75
CA ASP A 80 19.55 5.51 -1.75
C ASP A 80 20.92 6.19 -1.94
N GLU A 81 21.01 7.24 -2.74
CA GLU A 81 22.22 8.04 -2.91
C GLU A 81 22.57 8.77 -1.61
N ALA A 82 21.59 9.43 -0.99
CA ALA A 82 21.79 10.10 0.30
C ALA A 82 22.15 9.10 1.41
N LYS A 83 21.47 7.95 1.44
CA LYS A 83 21.77 6.83 2.34
C LYS A 83 23.20 6.35 2.17
N ASN A 84 23.66 6.09 0.94
CA ASN A 84 25.01 5.62 0.66
C ASN A 84 26.03 6.69 1.06
N ASN A 85 25.81 7.95 0.67
CA ASN A 85 26.70 9.05 1.02
C ASN A 85 26.84 9.23 2.55
N ILE A 86 25.73 9.14 3.29
CA ILE A 86 25.74 9.23 4.75
C ILE A 86 26.43 8.01 5.37
N THR A 87 26.13 6.81 4.88
CA THR A 87 26.72 5.57 5.38
C THR A 87 28.22 5.54 5.14
N ASP A 88 28.67 5.90 3.93
CA ASP A 88 30.08 5.98 3.56
C ASP A 88 30.82 7.07 4.35
N ALA A 89 30.18 8.23 4.57
CA ALA A 89 30.72 9.27 5.43
C ALA A 89 30.92 8.77 6.87
N LEU A 90 29.93 8.07 7.44
CA LEU A 90 30.03 7.51 8.79
C LEU A 90 31.10 6.39 8.88
N ILE A 91 31.17 5.49 7.90
CA ILE A 91 32.20 4.43 7.83
C ILE A 91 33.60 5.06 7.73
N LYS A 92 33.78 6.08 6.88
CA LYS A 92 35.06 6.78 6.71
C LYS A 92 35.57 7.41 8.01
N HIS A 93 34.66 7.81 8.89
CA HIS A 93 34.98 8.37 10.22
C HIS A 93 35.09 7.30 11.33
N GLY A 94 35.08 6.01 10.97
CA GLY A 94 35.37 4.90 11.91
C GLY A 94 34.16 4.29 12.60
N TYR A 95 32.93 4.58 12.14
CA TYR A 95 31.71 4.05 12.75
C TYR A 95 31.28 2.71 12.16
N GLY A 96 31.01 1.72 13.03
CA GLY A 96 30.65 0.36 12.63
C GLY A 96 29.17 -0.01 12.77
N ASN A 97 28.41 0.63 13.66
CA ASN A 97 27.01 0.27 13.96
C ASN A 97 26.03 1.31 13.37
N ILE A 98 25.76 1.20 12.06
CA ILE A 98 24.84 2.09 11.35
C ILE A 98 23.53 1.35 11.08
N ASN A 99 22.43 1.81 11.70
CA ASN A 99 21.09 1.27 11.48
C ASN A 99 20.32 2.16 10.51
N VAL A 100 20.28 1.78 9.24
CA VAL A 100 19.48 2.48 8.23
C VAL A 100 18.06 1.95 8.22
N LEU A 101 17.08 2.85 8.29
CA LEU A 101 15.68 2.44 8.18
C LEU A 101 15.34 2.02 6.75
N THR A 102 14.55 0.95 6.61
CA THR A 102 14.04 0.55 5.30
C THR A 102 13.00 1.56 4.80
N ASN A 103 12.85 1.71 3.48
CA ASN A 103 11.81 2.57 2.88
C ASN A 103 10.40 2.23 3.39
N LYS A 104 10.14 0.96 3.68
CA LYS A 104 8.88 0.51 4.29
C LYS A 104 8.66 1.10 5.69
N CYS A 105 9.69 1.08 6.54
CA CYS A 105 9.60 1.71 7.86
C CYS A 105 9.40 3.23 7.73
N LEU A 106 10.07 3.86 6.78
CA LEU A 106 9.95 5.30 6.53
C LEU A 106 8.53 5.67 6.05
N ASN A 107 7.96 4.92 5.10
CA ASN A 107 6.58 5.11 4.63
C ASN A 107 5.57 4.96 5.77
N GLN A 108 5.75 3.97 6.66
CA GLN A 108 4.89 3.80 7.83
C GLN A 108 4.99 5.00 8.78
N LEU A 109 6.19 5.51 9.02
CA LEU A 109 6.39 6.71 9.82
C LEU A 109 5.74 7.95 9.17
N ASP A 110 5.84 8.10 7.86
CA ASP A 110 5.20 9.20 7.13
C ASP A 110 3.67 9.11 7.19
N GLN A 111 3.10 7.91 7.05
CA GLN A 111 1.65 7.69 7.16
C GLN A 111 1.12 8.04 8.55
N ILE A 112 1.81 7.61 9.61
CA ILE A 112 1.43 7.94 10.99
C ILE A 112 1.57 9.45 11.27
N THR A 113 2.67 10.06 10.82
CA THR A 113 2.96 11.48 11.11
C THR A 113 2.13 12.47 10.29
N ASN A 114 1.59 12.05 9.14
CA ASN A 114 0.83 12.92 8.25
C ASN A 114 -0.64 12.51 8.10
N LYS A 115 -1.09 11.44 8.76
CA LYS A 115 -2.44 10.86 8.60
C LYS A 115 -2.77 10.64 7.12
N LYS A 116 -1.83 10.07 6.38
CA LYS A 116 -2.00 9.81 4.94
C LYS A 116 -2.75 8.51 4.74
N LEU A 117 -4.08 8.59 4.68
CA LEU A 117 -4.90 7.44 4.32
C LEU A 117 -4.67 7.09 2.84
N ARG A 118 -4.31 5.82 2.61
CA ARG A 118 -4.30 5.22 1.28
C ARG A 118 -5.02 3.88 1.34
N PHE A 119 -5.96 3.67 0.44
CA PHE A 119 -6.55 2.35 0.23
C PHE A 119 -7.08 2.22 -1.18
N GLN A 120 -7.36 0.98 -1.53
CA GLN A 120 -8.07 0.62 -2.74
C GLN A 120 -9.28 -0.26 -2.38
N THR A 121 -10.27 -0.36 -3.25
CA THR A 121 -11.46 -1.19 -2.97
C THR A 121 -12.09 -1.71 -4.26
N HIS A 122 -12.64 -2.92 -4.20
CA HIS A 122 -13.45 -3.50 -5.26
C HIS A 122 -14.88 -2.92 -5.23
N LEU A 123 -15.27 -2.22 -6.29
CA LEU A 123 -16.67 -1.87 -6.55
C LEU A 123 -17.47 -3.08 -7.06
N VAL A 124 -16.78 -4.00 -7.73
CA VAL A 124 -17.33 -5.18 -8.38
C VAL A 124 -16.30 -6.30 -8.31
N GLU A 125 -16.73 -7.52 -7.97
CA GLU A 125 -15.79 -8.65 -7.89
C GLU A 125 -15.42 -9.24 -9.25
N HIS A 126 -16.39 -9.33 -10.15
CA HIS A 126 -16.22 -9.91 -11.48
C HIS A 126 -15.67 -8.92 -12.51
N CYS A 127 -15.02 -9.49 -13.53
CA CYS A 127 -14.54 -8.76 -14.70
C CYS A 127 -15.17 -9.34 -15.98
N ASN A 128 -15.38 -8.48 -16.98
CA ASN A 128 -15.76 -8.87 -18.34
C ASN A 128 -14.57 -9.40 -19.16
N LEU A 129 -13.34 -9.18 -18.70
CA LEU A 129 -12.15 -9.88 -19.18
C LEU A 129 -11.86 -11.10 -18.28
N LYS A 130 -11.17 -12.09 -18.84
CA LYS A 130 -10.75 -13.31 -18.13
C LYS A 130 -9.25 -13.47 -18.22
N CYS A 131 -8.50 -12.48 -17.71
CA CYS A 131 -7.03 -12.49 -17.74
C CYS A 131 -6.47 -13.69 -16.95
N ARG A 132 -5.54 -14.42 -17.57
CA ARG A 132 -4.81 -15.54 -16.95
C ARG A 132 -4.10 -15.10 -15.67
N GLY A 133 -4.29 -15.86 -14.58
CA GLY A 133 -3.57 -15.63 -13.32
C GLY A 133 -3.83 -14.26 -12.67
N CYS A 134 -4.99 -13.65 -12.93
CA CYS A 134 -5.35 -12.37 -12.32
C CYS A 134 -5.35 -12.49 -10.80
N TYR A 135 -4.45 -11.79 -10.11
CA TYR A 135 -4.32 -11.85 -8.65
C TYR A 135 -5.41 -11.07 -7.89
N HIS A 136 -6.33 -10.43 -8.59
CA HIS A 136 -7.60 -9.93 -8.03
C HIS A 136 -8.67 -11.04 -8.01
N PHE A 137 -8.39 -12.21 -8.60
CA PHE A 137 -9.29 -13.36 -8.71
C PHE A 137 -10.62 -13.11 -9.44
N SER A 138 -10.79 -11.92 -10.03
CA SER A 138 -12.01 -11.47 -10.71
C SER A 138 -12.42 -12.27 -11.95
N SER A 139 -11.51 -13.04 -12.53
CA SER A 139 -11.86 -13.97 -13.60
C SER A 139 -12.67 -15.16 -13.08
N LEU A 140 -12.48 -15.54 -11.81
CA LEU A 140 -13.17 -16.63 -11.10
C LEU A 140 -14.43 -16.16 -10.37
N ALA A 141 -14.56 -14.85 -10.14
CA ALA A 141 -15.68 -14.28 -9.40
C ALA A 141 -17.02 -14.36 -10.15
N GLU A 142 -18.07 -14.61 -9.37
CA GLU A 142 -19.46 -14.42 -9.79
C GLU A 142 -19.84 -12.93 -9.75
N ALA A 143 -21.01 -12.62 -10.32
CA ALA A 143 -21.50 -11.26 -10.32
C ALA A 143 -21.85 -10.78 -8.91
N GLU A 144 -21.04 -9.89 -8.38
CA GLU A 144 -21.21 -9.28 -7.07
C GLU A 144 -20.80 -7.80 -7.14
N PHE A 145 -21.57 -6.95 -6.45
CA PHE A 145 -21.51 -5.49 -6.51
C PHE A 145 -21.46 -4.95 -5.08
N LEU A 146 -20.52 -4.03 -4.81
CA LEU A 146 -20.43 -3.37 -3.52
C LEU A 146 -21.65 -2.46 -3.30
N SER A 147 -22.26 -2.55 -2.12
CA SER A 147 -23.36 -1.63 -1.78
C SER A 147 -22.84 -0.21 -1.60
N LEU A 148 -23.51 0.76 -2.22
CA LEU A 148 -23.18 2.18 -2.06
C LEU A 148 -23.37 2.64 -0.60
N GLU A 149 -24.39 2.12 0.08
CA GLU A 149 -24.67 2.42 1.50
C GLU A 149 -23.56 1.88 2.40
N GLU A 150 -23.11 0.65 2.14
CA GLU A 150 -22.00 0.04 2.86
C GLU A 150 -20.71 0.82 2.65
N TYR A 151 -20.39 1.16 1.40
CA TYR A 151 -19.23 1.96 1.07
C TYR A 151 -19.27 3.34 1.74
N GLU A 152 -20.42 4.02 1.73
CA GLU A 152 -20.58 5.31 2.41
C GLU A 152 -20.33 5.19 3.91
N LYS A 153 -20.82 4.13 4.55
CA LYS A 153 -20.59 3.87 5.98
C LYS A 153 -19.10 3.70 6.27
N ASP A 154 -18.39 2.91 5.47
CA ASP A 154 -16.96 2.64 5.63
C ASP A 154 -16.12 3.89 5.37
N VAL A 155 -16.40 4.62 4.29
CA VAL A 155 -15.71 5.88 3.93
C VAL A 155 -15.93 6.94 5.00
N ARG A 156 -17.15 7.07 5.54
CA ARG A 156 -17.42 7.98 6.65
C ARG A 156 -16.57 7.62 7.86
N ARG A 157 -16.52 6.35 8.24
CA ARG A 157 -15.73 5.89 9.39
C ARG A 157 -14.24 6.17 9.19
N LEU A 158 -13.70 5.90 8.00
CA LEU A 158 -12.30 6.21 7.69
C LEU A 158 -12.04 7.72 7.69
N SER A 159 -12.98 8.53 7.20
CA SER A 159 -12.87 9.99 7.26
C SER A 159 -12.81 10.50 8.70
N GLU A 160 -13.61 9.95 9.61
CA GLU A 160 -13.54 10.29 11.05
C GLU A 160 -12.16 9.94 11.65
N LEU A 161 -11.60 8.78 11.31
CA LEU A 161 -10.29 8.36 11.82
C LEU A 161 -9.15 9.24 11.30
N PHE A 162 -9.20 9.65 10.03
CA PHE A 162 -8.13 10.39 9.36
C PHE A 162 -8.40 11.90 9.23
N ASP A 163 -9.32 12.46 10.01
CA ASP A 163 -9.71 13.88 9.98
C ASP A 163 -10.11 14.38 8.56
N GLY A 164 -10.77 13.53 7.77
CA GLY A 164 -11.17 13.81 6.39
C GLY A 164 -9.99 13.96 5.42
N LYS A 165 -8.79 13.48 5.80
CA LYS A 165 -7.59 13.52 4.96
C LYS A 165 -7.37 12.16 4.31
N MET A 166 -7.05 12.20 3.02
CA MET A 166 -6.54 11.06 2.29
C MET A 166 -5.40 11.51 1.38
N GLU A 167 -4.46 10.60 1.14
CA GLU A 167 -3.45 10.77 0.10
C GLU A 167 -3.95 10.21 -1.23
N GLU A 168 -4.50 8.99 -1.21
CA GLU A 168 -4.97 8.31 -2.41
C GLU A 168 -6.06 7.28 -2.11
N ILE A 169 -7.19 7.36 -2.80
CA ILE A 169 -8.20 6.30 -2.85
C ILE A 169 -8.32 5.82 -4.29
N LEU A 170 -8.16 4.52 -4.47
CA LEU A 170 -8.31 3.85 -5.75
C LEU A 170 -9.57 3.00 -5.77
N LEU A 171 -10.55 3.38 -6.59
CA LEU A 171 -11.73 2.57 -6.86
C LEU A 171 -11.41 1.64 -8.03
N LEU A 172 -11.52 0.34 -7.81
CA LEU A 172 -11.26 -0.68 -8.82
C LEU A 172 -12.20 -1.86 -8.63
N GLY A 173 -11.78 -3.06 -9.02
CA GLY A 173 -12.55 -4.29 -8.95
C GLY A 173 -12.01 -5.28 -9.96
N GLY A 174 -12.85 -6.21 -10.35
CA GLY A 174 -12.68 -6.89 -11.62
C GLY A 174 -12.81 -5.93 -12.80
N GLU A 175 -14.00 -5.36 -13.00
CA GLU A 175 -14.19 -4.21 -13.87
C GLU A 175 -15.17 -3.23 -13.21
N PRO A 176 -14.69 -2.12 -12.62
CA PRO A 176 -15.56 -1.21 -11.85
C PRO A 176 -16.67 -0.58 -12.69
N LEU A 177 -16.46 -0.42 -14.01
CA LEU A 177 -17.47 0.15 -14.90
C LEU A 177 -18.68 -0.77 -15.13
N LEU A 178 -18.65 -2.02 -14.64
CA LEU A 178 -19.84 -2.87 -14.56
C LEU A 178 -20.81 -2.40 -13.48
N HIS A 179 -20.34 -1.66 -12.47
CA HIS A 179 -21.22 -1.18 -11.40
C HIS A 179 -22.25 -0.18 -11.95
N PRO A 180 -23.56 -0.40 -11.75
CA PRO A 180 -24.61 0.47 -12.30
C PRO A 180 -24.57 1.90 -11.75
N LEU A 181 -23.97 2.08 -10.57
CA LEU A 181 -23.81 3.35 -9.86
C LEU A 181 -22.33 3.77 -9.70
N CYS A 182 -21.44 3.36 -10.60
CA CYS A 182 -19.99 3.58 -10.46
C CYS A 182 -19.64 5.05 -10.14
N GLU A 183 -20.32 6.02 -10.76
CA GLU A 183 -20.10 7.44 -10.55
C GLU A 183 -20.49 7.92 -9.13
N GLU A 184 -21.44 7.25 -8.48
CA GLU A 184 -21.92 7.63 -7.14
C GLU A 184 -20.84 7.40 -6.07
N PHE A 185 -19.96 6.41 -6.27
CA PHE A 185 -18.81 6.18 -5.39
C PHE A 185 -17.84 7.36 -5.40
N LEU A 186 -17.72 8.09 -6.52
CA LEU A 186 -16.90 9.31 -6.58
C LEU A 186 -17.48 10.41 -5.70
N TYR A 187 -18.79 10.65 -5.82
CA TYR A 187 -19.48 11.65 -5.01
C TYR A 187 -19.44 11.31 -3.52
N VAL A 188 -19.70 10.05 -3.15
CA VAL A 188 -19.57 9.58 -1.77
C VAL A 188 -18.16 9.79 -1.25
N THR A 189 -17.13 9.43 -2.03
CA THR A 189 -15.74 9.62 -1.59
C THR A 189 -15.42 11.10 -1.36
N ARG A 190 -15.81 12.00 -2.28
CA ARG A 190 -15.57 13.45 -2.15
C ARG A 190 -16.45 14.14 -1.12
N LYS A 191 -17.58 13.55 -0.74
CA LYS A 191 -18.39 14.01 0.38
C LYS A 191 -17.56 13.99 1.68
N TYR A 192 -16.78 12.94 1.90
CA TYR A 192 -16.01 12.73 3.13
C TYR A 192 -14.52 13.09 3.03
N PHE A 193 -13.95 13.13 1.82
CA PHE A 193 -12.55 13.47 1.56
C PHE A 193 -12.42 14.57 0.50
N LYS A 194 -12.27 15.82 0.96
CA LYS A 194 -12.29 17.01 0.09
C LYS A 194 -11.06 17.18 -0.78
N VAL A 195 -9.93 16.62 -0.35
CA VAL A 195 -8.63 16.71 -1.02
C VAL A 195 -7.97 15.33 -1.05
N GLY A 196 -6.96 15.16 -1.90
CA GLY A 196 -6.27 13.88 -2.13
C GLY A 196 -6.62 13.26 -3.48
N LYS A 197 -5.86 12.26 -3.90
CA LYS A 197 -6.02 11.63 -5.23
C LYS A 197 -7.16 10.63 -5.20
N LEU A 198 -8.18 10.85 -6.03
CA LEU A 198 -9.26 9.88 -6.23
C LEU A 198 -9.12 9.32 -7.64
N LYS A 199 -9.03 7.99 -7.75
CA LYS A 199 -8.77 7.32 -9.01
C LYS A 199 -9.79 6.22 -9.24
N VAL A 200 -10.14 5.99 -10.51
CA VAL A 200 -10.82 4.77 -10.95
C VAL A 200 -9.89 4.01 -11.89
N LEU A 201 -9.61 2.74 -11.60
CA LEU A 201 -8.81 1.88 -12.49
C LEU A 201 -9.71 0.87 -13.21
N SER A 202 -9.75 0.96 -14.53
CA SER A 202 -10.60 0.13 -15.39
C SER A 202 -9.80 -0.48 -16.54
N ASN A 203 -10.33 -1.55 -17.15
CA ASN A 203 -9.86 -2.07 -18.42
C ASN A 203 -10.34 -1.23 -19.63
N GLY A 204 -11.27 -0.29 -19.44
CA GLY A 204 -11.70 0.69 -20.43
C GLY A 204 -12.71 0.21 -21.47
N THR A 205 -12.97 -1.09 -21.55
CA THR A 205 -13.81 -1.69 -22.61
C THR A 205 -15.28 -1.24 -22.60
N LEU A 206 -15.74 -0.65 -21.50
CA LEU A 206 -17.11 -0.17 -21.33
C LEU A 206 -17.26 1.35 -21.49
N LEU A 207 -16.17 2.08 -21.75
CA LEU A 207 -16.19 3.55 -21.78
C LEU A 207 -17.07 4.13 -22.89
N LEU A 208 -17.11 3.51 -24.06
CA LEU A 208 -17.95 3.95 -25.18
C LEU A 208 -19.45 3.90 -24.86
N GLY A 209 -19.86 3.08 -23.89
CA GLY A 209 -21.24 2.99 -23.42
C GLY A 209 -21.56 3.92 -22.25
N LYS A 210 -20.60 4.70 -21.74
CA LYS A 210 -20.82 5.59 -20.60
C LYS A 210 -21.45 6.91 -21.03
N THR A 211 -22.36 7.39 -20.20
CA THR A 211 -23.13 8.62 -20.39
C THR A 211 -22.38 9.86 -19.91
N GLU A 212 -22.83 11.04 -20.31
CA GLU A 212 -22.38 12.33 -19.78
C GLU A 212 -22.36 12.37 -18.24
N LYS A 213 -23.39 11.82 -17.56
CA LYS A 213 -23.46 11.77 -16.09
C LYS A 213 -22.22 11.15 -15.47
N PHE A 214 -21.73 10.06 -16.05
CA PHE A 214 -20.54 9.36 -15.59
C PHE A 214 -19.29 10.22 -15.72
N PHE A 215 -19.06 10.83 -16.89
CA PHE A 215 -17.89 11.68 -17.11
C PHE A 215 -17.93 12.98 -16.29
N LYS A 216 -19.11 13.58 -16.13
CA LYS A 216 -19.32 14.76 -15.29
C LYS A 216 -18.86 14.52 -13.84
N ALA A 217 -19.09 13.32 -13.30
CA ALA A 217 -18.65 12.96 -11.96
C ALA A 217 -17.12 13.03 -11.79
N PHE A 218 -16.33 12.68 -12.81
CA PHE A 218 -14.86 12.80 -12.73
C PHE A 218 -14.43 14.26 -12.59
N ASN A 219 -15.05 15.16 -13.36
CA ASN A 219 -14.76 16.60 -13.31
C ASN A 219 -15.18 17.20 -11.96
N GLU A 220 -16.42 16.97 -11.54
CA GLU A 220 -16.96 17.51 -10.28
C GLU A 220 -16.22 16.98 -9.05
N CYS A 221 -15.76 15.72 -9.11
CA CYS A 221 -15.01 15.11 -8.03
C CYS A 221 -13.50 15.30 -8.13
N SER A 222 -12.98 15.99 -9.15
CA SER A 222 -11.53 16.06 -9.41
C SER A 222 -10.89 14.66 -9.31
N ALA A 223 -11.49 13.69 -9.99
CA ALA A 223 -11.06 12.30 -10.01
C ALA A 223 -10.33 11.97 -11.31
N GLU A 224 -9.49 10.95 -11.27
CA GLU A 224 -8.69 10.52 -12.41
C GLU A 224 -9.19 9.16 -12.93
N LEU A 225 -9.41 9.07 -14.25
CA LEU A 225 -9.72 7.82 -14.92
C LEU A 225 -8.44 7.17 -15.43
N TRP A 226 -8.06 6.03 -14.84
CA TRP A 226 -6.88 5.26 -15.21
C TRP A 226 -7.29 4.00 -15.96
N ILE A 227 -6.69 3.77 -17.14
CA ILE A 227 -7.00 2.63 -17.99
C ILE A 227 -5.78 1.74 -18.17
N THR A 228 -5.99 0.43 -18.02
CA THR A 228 -5.03 -0.59 -18.45
C THR A 228 -5.41 -1.07 -19.85
N LYS A 229 -4.61 -0.72 -20.86
CA LYS A 229 -4.81 -1.23 -22.23
C LYS A 229 -4.42 -2.71 -22.28
N TYR A 230 -5.35 -3.58 -22.64
CA TYR A 230 -5.08 -5.00 -22.91
C TYR A 230 -5.03 -5.26 -24.42
N PRO A 231 -4.29 -6.28 -24.90
CA PRO A 231 -4.13 -6.60 -26.32
C PRO A 231 -5.36 -7.34 -26.86
N ILE A 232 -6.49 -6.65 -26.86
CA ILE A 232 -7.80 -7.11 -27.31
C ILE A 232 -8.29 -6.28 -28.50
N SER A 233 -9.28 -6.79 -29.23
CA SER A 233 -9.97 -6.03 -30.28
C SER A 233 -10.95 -5.04 -29.63
N PHE A 234 -10.43 -3.92 -29.15
CA PHE A 234 -11.19 -2.79 -28.64
C PHE A 234 -10.51 -1.48 -29.08
N ASP A 235 -11.32 -0.51 -29.50
CA ASP A 235 -10.85 0.79 -29.98
C ASP A 235 -10.64 1.76 -28.80
N TYR A 236 -9.45 1.70 -28.21
CA TYR A 236 -9.07 2.57 -27.09
C TYR A 236 -8.96 4.04 -27.51
N ASP A 237 -8.58 4.33 -28.75
CA ASP A 237 -8.42 5.70 -29.23
C ASP A 237 -9.79 6.37 -29.33
N LYS A 238 -10.80 5.66 -29.85
CA LYS A 238 -12.18 6.13 -29.83
C LYS A 238 -12.72 6.31 -28.41
N ALA A 239 -12.35 5.43 -27.47
CA ALA A 239 -12.75 5.58 -26.07
C ALA A 239 -12.14 6.83 -25.42
N GLU A 240 -10.90 7.16 -25.78
CA GLU A 240 -10.21 8.38 -25.35
C GLU A 240 -10.83 9.64 -25.95
N GLU A 241 -11.16 9.63 -27.24
CA GLU A 241 -11.91 10.71 -27.89
C GLU A 241 -13.28 10.93 -27.24
N HIS A 242 -14.01 9.84 -26.95
CA HIS A 242 -15.31 9.88 -26.29
C HIS A 242 -15.22 10.54 -24.91
N ALA A 243 -14.28 10.08 -24.06
CA ALA A 243 -14.06 10.68 -22.73
C ALA A 243 -13.64 12.16 -22.82
N LYS A 244 -12.75 12.48 -23.77
CA LYS A 244 -12.27 13.84 -24.01
C LYS A 244 -13.37 14.79 -24.49
N SER A 245 -14.37 14.29 -25.21
CA SER A 245 -15.54 15.09 -25.61
C SER A 245 -16.34 15.65 -24.41
N TYR A 246 -16.20 15.01 -23.24
CA TYR A 246 -16.76 15.44 -21.95
C TYR A 246 -15.72 16.13 -21.03
N GLY A 247 -14.54 16.46 -21.54
CA GLY A 247 -13.46 17.11 -20.79
C GLY A 247 -12.71 16.20 -19.82
N VAL A 248 -12.80 14.87 -19.96
CA VAL A 248 -12.09 13.91 -19.11
C VAL A 248 -10.90 13.30 -19.86
N ASP A 249 -9.69 13.54 -19.36
CA ASP A 249 -8.48 12.92 -19.89
C ASP A 249 -8.26 11.52 -19.29
N ILE A 250 -8.06 10.52 -20.16
CA ILE A 250 -7.69 9.16 -19.74
C ILE A 250 -6.20 9.12 -19.40
N LYS A 251 -5.88 8.53 -18.24
CA LYS A 251 -4.50 8.25 -17.80
C LYS A 251 -4.14 6.79 -18.04
N TYR A 252 -2.87 6.53 -18.33
CA TYR A 252 -2.36 5.19 -18.56
C TYR A 252 -1.11 4.94 -17.73
N PHE A 253 -0.95 3.72 -17.21
CA PHE A 253 0.33 3.28 -16.66
C PHE A 253 1.36 2.99 -17.77
N ASN A 254 0.89 2.42 -18.88
CA ASN A 254 1.66 2.14 -20.09
C ASN A 254 0.87 2.60 -21.32
N ARG A 255 1.53 3.29 -22.25
CA ARG A 255 0.89 3.69 -23.52
C ARG A 255 0.59 2.50 -24.42
N GLU A 256 1.46 1.51 -24.40
CA GLU A 256 1.31 0.26 -25.15
C GLU A 256 0.44 -0.75 -24.40
N PRO A 257 -0.31 -1.60 -25.12
CA PRO A 257 -1.06 -2.69 -24.51
C PRO A 257 -0.18 -3.61 -23.66
N VAL A 258 -0.69 -4.02 -22.51
CA VAL A 258 -0.04 -4.93 -21.56
C VAL A 258 -0.02 -6.34 -22.13
N ARG A 259 1.12 -6.73 -22.72
CA ARG A 259 1.33 -8.07 -23.31
C ARG A 259 1.82 -9.11 -22.33
N THR A 260 2.24 -8.70 -21.14
CA THR A 260 2.71 -9.57 -20.07
C THR A 260 2.16 -9.11 -18.72
N LEU A 261 1.86 -10.08 -17.86
CA LEU A 261 1.27 -9.91 -16.54
C LEU A 261 2.31 -10.27 -15.47
N GLY A 262 2.19 -9.60 -14.33
CA GLY A 262 2.80 -10.06 -13.09
C GLY A 262 2.17 -11.37 -12.62
N HIS A 263 2.86 -12.08 -11.75
CA HIS A 263 2.39 -13.32 -11.14
C HIS A 263 2.60 -13.30 -9.63
N GLN A 264 1.57 -13.67 -8.88
CA GLN A 264 1.57 -13.75 -7.42
C GLN A 264 1.19 -15.17 -7.01
N PRO A 265 2.10 -16.14 -7.15
CA PRO A 265 1.78 -17.53 -6.89
C PRO A 265 1.42 -17.77 -5.42
N LEU A 266 0.37 -18.54 -5.21
CA LEU A 266 0.00 -19.10 -3.94
C LEU A 266 0.73 -20.43 -3.70
N ASP A 267 1.28 -20.59 -2.51
CA ASP A 267 1.73 -21.86 -1.97
C ASP A 267 0.61 -22.44 -1.10
N LEU A 268 -0.11 -23.42 -1.65
CA LEU A 268 -1.28 -23.98 -1.00
C LEU A 268 -0.93 -24.87 0.20
N GLU A 269 0.33 -25.27 0.38
CA GLU A 269 0.74 -25.99 1.60
C GLU A 269 0.72 -25.07 2.82
N GLY A 270 0.92 -23.76 2.60
CA GLY A 270 0.90 -22.76 3.64
C GLY A 270 1.94 -23.01 4.73
N LYS A 271 3.08 -23.65 4.45
CA LYS A 271 4.07 -24.00 5.49
C LYS A 271 5.12 -22.92 5.74
N GLN A 272 5.09 -21.82 5.00
CA GLN A 272 6.08 -20.75 5.08
C GLN A 272 5.96 -19.93 6.37
N ASP A 273 7.05 -19.24 6.73
CA ASP A 273 7.04 -18.26 7.82
C ASP A 273 6.36 -16.96 7.37
N PHE A 274 5.16 -16.72 7.89
CA PHE A 274 4.34 -15.56 7.55
C PHE A 274 4.95 -14.23 7.96
N LYS A 275 5.68 -14.19 9.08
CA LYS A 275 6.33 -12.97 9.55
C LYS A 275 7.43 -12.60 8.58
N GLN A 276 8.28 -13.57 8.24
CA GLN A 276 9.35 -13.35 7.27
C GLN A 276 8.80 -12.95 5.89
N ASN A 277 7.75 -13.62 5.41
CA ASN A 277 7.08 -13.29 4.16
C ASN A 277 6.51 -11.86 4.16
N TYR A 278 5.83 -11.48 5.24
CA TYR A 278 5.24 -10.15 5.39
C TYR A 278 6.31 -9.05 5.42
N TYR A 279 7.39 -9.22 6.18
CA TYR A 279 8.42 -8.19 6.31
C TYR A 279 9.20 -7.97 5.03
N ASN A 280 9.49 -9.05 4.30
CA ASN A 280 10.16 -8.98 3.01
C ASN A 280 9.19 -8.63 1.87
N CYS A 281 7.92 -8.33 2.18
CA CYS A 281 6.90 -7.99 1.20
C CYS A 281 7.00 -6.56 0.70
N TYR A 282 7.12 -6.41 -0.63
CA TYR A 282 7.06 -5.12 -1.33
C TYR A 282 5.65 -4.55 -1.46
N ARG A 283 4.59 -5.37 -1.24
CA ARG A 283 3.17 -4.95 -1.34
C ARG A 283 2.53 -4.67 0.01
N ALA A 284 2.98 -5.34 1.06
CA ALA A 284 2.34 -5.22 2.37
C ALA A 284 2.42 -3.76 2.83
N ASN A 285 1.25 -3.16 3.08
CA ASN A 285 1.02 -1.75 3.42
C ASN A 285 1.16 -0.75 2.26
N GLU A 286 1.49 -1.22 1.06
CA GLU A 286 1.51 -0.42 -0.17
C GLU A 286 0.24 -0.65 -1.03
N CYS A 287 -0.37 -1.83 -0.90
CA CYS A 287 -1.65 -2.20 -1.53
C CYS A 287 -2.70 -2.47 -0.45
N VAL A 288 -2.99 -1.46 0.37
CA VAL A 288 -4.02 -1.55 1.41
C VAL A 288 -5.38 -1.65 0.76
N ASP A 289 -6.17 -2.64 1.14
CA ASP A 289 -7.47 -2.95 0.54
C ASP A 289 -8.61 -2.82 1.55
N LEU A 290 -9.68 -2.13 1.19
CA LEU A 290 -10.89 -1.98 1.99
C LEU A 290 -11.96 -2.94 1.48
N LYS A 291 -12.40 -3.83 2.37
CA LYS A 291 -13.38 -4.87 2.07
C LYS A 291 -14.29 -5.09 3.27
N HIS A 292 -15.58 -4.77 3.09
CA HIS A 292 -16.65 -5.00 4.07
C HIS A 292 -16.32 -4.55 5.51
N GLY A 293 -15.97 -3.28 5.69
CA GLY A 293 -15.60 -2.73 7.00
C GLY A 293 -14.24 -3.15 7.54
N LYS A 294 -13.43 -3.89 6.78
CA LYS A 294 -12.06 -4.27 7.16
C LYS A 294 -11.02 -3.69 6.21
N LEU A 295 -9.92 -3.20 6.76
CA LEU A 295 -8.70 -2.87 6.00
C LEU A 295 -7.70 -4.02 6.07
N TYR A 296 -7.22 -4.46 4.91
CA TYR A 296 -6.19 -5.47 4.76
C TYR A 296 -4.92 -4.81 4.25
N SER A 297 -3.76 -5.24 4.75
CA SER A 297 -2.47 -4.70 4.27
C SER A 297 -2.09 -5.21 2.87
N CYS A 298 -2.87 -6.13 2.30
CA CYS A 298 -2.69 -6.71 0.99
C CYS A 298 -4.04 -7.11 0.40
N ILE A 299 -4.20 -6.92 -0.92
CA ILE A 299 -5.39 -7.36 -1.65
C ILE A 299 -5.62 -8.88 -1.64
N ILE A 300 -4.57 -9.71 -1.60
CA ILE A 300 -4.73 -11.16 -1.74
C ILE A 300 -5.65 -11.73 -0.65
N PRO A 301 -5.41 -11.55 0.66
CA PRO A 301 -6.35 -12.01 1.68
C PRO A 301 -7.72 -11.31 1.60
N ALA A 302 -7.79 -10.06 1.13
CA ALA A 302 -9.06 -9.36 0.99
C ALA A 302 -9.96 -9.99 -0.10
N GLU A 303 -9.36 -10.40 -1.22
CA GLU A 303 -10.08 -10.76 -2.45
C GLU A 303 -9.92 -12.23 -2.86
N ILE A 304 -9.41 -13.11 -2.00
CA ILE A 304 -9.21 -14.54 -2.34
C ILE A 304 -10.52 -15.36 -2.40
N ALA A 305 -11.63 -14.83 -1.90
CA ALA A 305 -12.89 -15.57 -1.80
C ALA A 305 -13.35 -16.23 -3.13
N PRO A 306 -13.29 -15.56 -4.31
CA PRO A 306 -13.56 -16.18 -5.60
C PRO A 306 -12.69 -17.41 -5.91
N PHE A 307 -11.40 -17.35 -5.58
CA PHE A 307 -10.47 -18.46 -5.78
C PHE A 307 -10.83 -19.66 -4.91
N VAL A 308 -11.07 -19.41 -3.62
CA VAL A 308 -11.47 -20.44 -2.64
C VAL A 308 -12.76 -21.13 -3.08
N LYS A 309 -13.77 -20.34 -3.46
CA LYS A 309 -15.08 -20.84 -3.91
C LYS A 309 -14.95 -21.67 -5.17
N TYR A 310 -14.24 -21.16 -6.18
CA TYR A 310 -14.11 -21.82 -7.49
C TYR A 310 -13.39 -23.16 -7.39
N PHE A 311 -12.27 -23.21 -6.67
CA PHE A 311 -11.47 -24.43 -6.49
C PHE A 311 -11.90 -25.30 -5.31
N LYS A 312 -13.00 -24.95 -4.63
CA LYS A 312 -13.58 -25.69 -3.49
C LYS A 312 -12.56 -25.96 -2.38
N MET A 313 -11.84 -24.91 -2.01
CA MET A 313 -10.82 -24.97 -0.97
C MET A 313 -11.37 -24.53 0.39
N ASP A 314 -10.66 -24.87 1.46
CA ASP A 314 -10.92 -24.27 2.76
C ASP A 314 -10.47 -22.80 2.76
N ASN A 315 -11.21 -21.94 3.45
CA ASN A 315 -10.86 -20.52 3.55
C ASN A 315 -9.56 -20.34 4.37
N PRO A 316 -8.46 -19.85 3.75
CA PRO A 316 -7.20 -19.63 4.46
C PRO A 316 -7.19 -18.34 5.29
N VAL A 317 -8.13 -17.42 5.06
CA VAL A 317 -8.14 -16.08 5.69
C VAL A 317 -8.64 -16.19 7.13
N LYS A 318 -7.89 -15.59 8.05
CA LYS A 318 -8.24 -15.42 9.46
C LYS A 318 -8.83 -14.05 9.72
N ASP A 319 -9.62 -13.92 10.78
CA ASP A 319 -10.16 -12.63 11.20
C ASP A 319 -9.06 -11.60 11.51
N THR A 320 -7.90 -12.07 11.95
CA THR A 320 -6.70 -11.27 12.26
C THR A 320 -5.93 -10.80 11.04
N ASP A 321 -6.26 -11.28 9.83
CA ASP A 321 -5.59 -10.85 8.59
C ASP A 321 -6.09 -9.49 8.09
N GLY A 322 -7.22 -9.01 8.61
CA GLY A 322 -7.76 -7.68 8.35
C GLY A 322 -8.10 -6.95 9.65
N VAL A 323 -8.15 -5.62 9.59
CA VAL A 323 -8.49 -4.77 10.72
C VAL A 323 -9.87 -4.20 10.54
N ASP A 324 -10.80 -4.55 11.44
CA ASP A 324 -12.13 -3.94 11.51
C ASP A 324 -12.02 -2.45 11.89
N ILE A 325 -12.42 -1.57 10.97
CA ILE A 325 -12.33 -0.12 11.11
C ILE A 325 -13.33 0.44 12.14
N TYR A 326 -14.32 -0.35 12.54
CA TYR A 326 -15.29 -0.01 13.58
C TYR A 326 -14.80 -0.41 14.98
N ALA A 327 -13.88 -1.38 15.06
CA ALA A 327 -13.33 -1.91 16.32
C ALA A 327 -12.04 -1.21 16.79
N VAL A 328 -11.54 -0.23 16.03
CA VAL A 328 -10.36 0.58 16.37
C VAL A 328 -10.76 1.85 17.08
N LYS A 329 -9.93 2.27 18.04
CA LYS A 329 -10.17 3.48 18.83
C LYS A 329 -9.91 4.77 18.05
N ASP A 330 -8.75 4.84 17.41
CA ASP A 330 -8.20 5.99 16.70
C ASP A 330 -7.35 5.51 15.50
N TYR A 331 -6.83 6.44 14.70
CA TYR A 331 -6.06 6.06 13.50
C TYR A 331 -4.72 5.41 13.87
N GLU A 332 -4.12 5.76 15.01
CA GLU A 332 -2.90 5.13 15.49
C GLU A 332 -3.13 3.65 15.82
N ASP A 333 -4.23 3.30 16.50
CA ASP A 333 -4.64 1.92 16.76
C ASP A 333 -4.90 1.16 15.45
N LEU A 334 -5.56 1.79 14.47
CA LEU A 334 -5.76 1.21 13.14
C LEU A 334 -4.42 0.89 12.45
N LEU A 335 -3.52 1.86 12.35
CA LEU A 335 -2.23 1.67 11.68
C LEU A 335 -1.34 0.66 12.44
N GLU A 336 -1.37 0.66 13.78
CA GLU A 336 -0.67 -0.33 14.60
C GLU A 336 -1.08 -1.75 14.22
N ARG A 337 -2.39 -2.01 14.15
CA ARG A 337 -2.93 -3.34 13.81
C ARG A 337 -2.70 -3.68 12.34
N LEU A 338 -2.87 -2.73 11.42
CA LEU A 338 -2.73 -2.95 9.98
C LEU A 338 -1.30 -3.34 9.59
N TYR A 339 -0.32 -2.81 10.33
CA TYR A 339 1.11 -3.08 10.09
C TYR A 339 1.64 -4.36 10.75
N MET A 340 0.74 -5.20 11.28
CA MET A 340 1.09 -6.51 11.83
C MET A 340 1.17 -7.57 10.73
N PRO A 341 2.05 -8.58 10.87
CA PRO A 341 2.08 -9.70 9.94
C PRO A 341 0.76 -10.48 9.95
N MET A 342 0.24 -10.72 8.76
CA MET A 342 -0.95 -11.54 8.52
C MET A 342 -0.56 -13.01 8.46
N GLU A 343 -1.29 -13.89 9.15
CA GLU A 343 -1.11 -15.34 9.06
C GLU A 343 -1.37 -15.84 7.63
N PHE A 344 -2.20 -15.14 6.86
CA PHE A 344 -2.38 -15.44 5.44
C PHE A 344 -1.05 -15.44 4.65
N CYS A 345 -0.03 -14.69 5.08
CA CYS A 345 1.25 -14.63 4.37
C CYS A 345 1.99 -15.98 4.29
N ARG A 346 1.57 -17.01 5.04
CA ARG A 346 2.06 -18.40 4.90
C ARG A 346 1.78 -18.99 3.51
N PHE A 347 0.73 -18.51 2.85
CA PHE A 347 0.27 -19.01 1.54
C PHE A 347 0.84 -18.21 0.35
N CYS A 348 1.67 -17.19 0.58
CA CYS A 348 2.28 -16.41 -0.49
C CYS A 348 3.62 -17.02 -0.89
N ASN A 349 3.79 -17.50 -2.11
CA ASN A 349 5.10 -17.93 -2.60
C ASN A 349 5.94 -16.72 -3.04
N ARG A 350 6.57 -16.08 -2.05
CA ARG A 350 7.35 -14.85 -2.21
C ARG A 350 8.50 -14.98 -3.20
N ASN A 351 9.18 -16.12 -3.21
CA ASN A 351 10.39 -16.33 -4.02
C ASN A 351 10.08 -16.41 -5.53
N ASP A 352 8.83 -16.70 -5.88
CA ASP A 352 8.35 -16.76 -7.26
C ASP A 352 7.48 -15.56 -7.67
N VAL A 353 7.38 -14.53 -6.84
CA VAL A 353 6.64 -13.34 -7.24
C VAL A 353 7.33 -12.64 -8.40
N ALA A 354 6.58 -12.38 -9.46
CA ALA A 354 7.02 -11.51 -10.55
C ALA A 354 6.12 -10.28 -10.62
N ILE A 355 6.69 -9.09 -10.47
CA ILE A 355 5.92 -7.84 -10.48
C ILE A 355 5.39 -7.57 -11.90
N PHE A 356 6.20 -7.83 -12.92
CA PHE A 356 5.85 -7.67 -14.34
C PHE A 356 6.52 -8.77 -15.18
N GLY A 357 6.05 -8.97 -16.42
CA GLY A 357 6.85 -9.66 -17.45
C GLY A 357 6.88 -11.18 -17.43
N ARG A 358 6.31 -11.87 -16.42
CA ARG A 358 6.44 -13.35 -16.30
C ARG A 358 5.44 -14.12 -17.16
N ILE A 359 4.18 -13.68 -17.20
CA ILE A 359 3.12 -14.44 -17.87
C ILE A 359 2.62 -13.67 -19.09
N PRO A 360 2.65 -14.23 -20.31
CA PRO A 360 2.00 -13.61 -21.45
C PRO A 360 0.52 -13.33 -21.17
N TRP A 361 0.03 -12.16 -21.54
CA TRP A 361 -1.40 -11.90 -21.44
C TRP A 361 -2.16 -12.87 -22.34
N GLN A 362 -3.03 -13.65 -21.73
CA GLN A 362 -3.87 -14.65 -22.38
C GLN A 362 -5.19 -14.75 -21.61
N ARG A 363 -6.20 -15.32 -22.26
CA ARG A 363 -7.42 -15.72 -21.58
C ARG A 363 -7.10 -16.90 -20.65
N SER A 364 -7.63 -16.84 -19.43
CA SER A 364 -7.56 -17.90 -18.45
C SER A 364 -8.24 -19.17 -18.98
N MET A 365 -7.59 -20.29 -18.75
CA MET A 365 -8.14 -21.65 -18.90
C MET A 365 -8.78 -22.14 -17.59
N PHE A 366 -8.74 -21.31 -16.54
CA PHE A 366 -9.24 -21.62 -15.21
C PHE A 366 -8.55 -22.81 -14.53
N ASP A 367 -7.31 -23.09 -14.93
CA ASP A 367 -6.45 -24.05 -14.23
C ASP A 367 -5.89 -23.40 -12.96
N ILE A 368 -5.95 -24.10 -11.83
CA ILE A 368 -5.43 -23.62 -10.54
C ILE A 368 -3.95 -23.19 -10.63
N LYS A 369 -3.18 -23.82 -11.52
CA LYS A 369 -1.77 -23.50 -11.79
C LYS A 369 -1.53 -22.10 -12.36
N GLU A 370 -2.57 -21.39 -12.78
CA GLU A 370 -2.44 -19.99 -13.16
C GLU A 370 -2.26 -19.04 -11.96
N TRP A 371 -2.57 -19.50 -10.75
CA TRP A 371 -2.43 -18.75 -9.50
C TRP A 371 -1.51 -19.41 -8.49
N THR A 372 -0.99 -20.61 -8.77
CA THR A 372 -0.14 -21.38 -7.86
C THR A 372 1.24 -21.62 -8.44
N LEU A 373 2.06 -22.35 -7.67
CA LEU A 373 3.25 -23.05 -8.14
C LEU A 373 3.00 -23.90 -9.39
#